data_AF-A0A8J7FCC9-F1
#
_entry.id   AF-A0A8J7FCC9-F1
#
_cell.length_a   1.000
_cell.length_b   1.000
_cell.length_c   1.000
_cell.angle_alpha   90.00
_cell.angle_beta   90.00
_cell.angle_gamma   90.00
#
_symmetry.space_group_name_H-M   'P 1'
#
loop_
_entity.id
_entity.type
_entity.pdbx_description
1 polymer ?
#
loop_
_entity_poly.entity_id
_entity_poly.type
_entity_poly.pdbx_seq_one_letter_code
_entity_poly.pdbx_strand_id
1 'polypeptide(L)'
;MSAALSAGALNKLADENKPSFMQTRNGAVSVIMVGNLSALTLLFSMAFGFQNFQWWIPLSCMFISFPVMHVVLFQRLFGDAKNLFIMTPLVIASTVTLYYYW
;
A
#
# COMPACT_ATOMS: atom_id res chain seq x y z
N MET A 1 -0.82 2.71 -1.92
CA MET A 1 -1.56 1.69 -2.70
C MET A 1 -0.88 0.32 -2.75
N SER A 2 0.43 0.22 -3.06
CA SER A 2 1.14 -1.08 -3.20
C SER A 2 1.04 -1.96 -1.94
N ALA A 3 1.18 -1.37 -0.76
CA ALA A 3 0.98 -2.07 0.53
C ALA A 3 -0.46 -2.55 0.74
N ALA A 4 -1.47 -1.72 0.43
CA ALA A 4 -2.89 -2.09 0.55
C ALA A 4 -3.25 -3.27 -0.37
N LEU A 5 -2.77 -3.25 -1.61
CA LEU A 5 -2.99 -4.32 -2.58
C LEU A 5 -2.28 -5.62 -2.17
N SER A 6 -1.04 -5.52 -1.67
CA SER A 6 -0.30 -6.68 -1.18
C SER A 6 -0.93 -7.27 0.08
N ALA A 7 -1.42 -6.44 1.00
CA ALA A 7 -2.16 -6.88 2.18
C ALA A 7 -3.48 -7.58 1.80
N GLY A 8 -4.21 -7.03 0.83
CA GLY A 8 -5.44 -7.63 0.30
C GLY A 8 -5.18 -8.95 -0.44
N ALA A 9 -4.09 -9.03 -1.21
CA ALA A 9 -3.66 -10.26 -1.88
C ALA A 9 -3.29 -11.33 -0.85
N LEU A 10 -2.47 -10.98 0.15
CA LEU A 10 -2.06 -11.88 1.23
C LEU A 10 -3.24 -12.40 2.06
N ASN A 11 -4.24 -11.56 2.33
CA ASN A 11 -5.44 -11.96 3.06
C ASN A 11 -6.33 -12.92 2.25
N LYS A 12 -6.23 -12.94 0.91
CA LYS A 12 -6.96 -13.85 0.04
C LYS A 12 -6.30 -15.22 -0.15
N LEU A 13 -5.08 -15.45 0.32
CA LEU A 13 -4.46 -16.78 0.26
C LEU A 13 -5.19 -17.76 1.20
N ALA A 14 -5.33 -19.02 0.75
CA ALA A 14 -5.76 -20.12 1.59
C ALA A 14 -4.83 -20.29 2.80
N ASP A 15 -5.37 -20.71 3.95
CA ASP A 15 -4.62 -20.74 5.23
C ASP A 15 -3.31 -21.54 5.15
N GLU A 16 -3.27 -22.56 4.31
CA GLU A 16 -2.12 -23.43 4.02
C GLU A 16 -0.99 -22.75 3.24
N ASN A 17 -1.32 -21.72 2.44
CA ASN A 17 -0.35 -20.93 1.66
C ASN A 17 0.01 -19.60 2.34
N LYS A 18 -0.51 -19.32 3.53
CA LYS A 18 -0.19 -18.10 4.26
C LYS A 18 1.26 -18.18 4.76
N PRO A 19 2.06 -17.11 4.58
CA PRO A 19 3.41 -17.05 5.11
C PRO A 19 3.40 -17.23 6.62
N SER A 20 4.45 -17.84 7.19
CA SER A 20 4.55 -18.23 8.61
C SER A 20 4.25 -17.09 9.59
N PHE A 21 4.51 -15.83 9.22
CA PHE A 21 4.14 -14.65 10.01
C PHE A 21 2.63 -14.38 10.08
N MET A 22 1.86 -14.75 9.05
CA MET A 22 0.40 -14.55 8.97
C MET A 22 -0.40 -15.72 9.57
N GLN A 23 0.24 -16.86 9.84
CA GLN A 23 -0.42 -18.02 10.46
C GLN A 23 -0.84 -17.76 11.93
N THR A 24 -0.24 -16.76 12.59
CA THR A 24 -0.68 -16.30 13.90
C THR A 24 -1.74 -15.21 13.77
N ARG A 25 -2.76 -15.24 14.65
CA ARG A 25 -3.86 -14.26 14.68
C ARG A 25 -3.37 -12.81 14.71
N ASN A 26 -2.30 -12.53 15.47
CA ASN A 26 -1.72 -11.19 15.57
C ASN A 26 -1.04 -10.76 14.26
N GLY A 27 -0.42 -11.68 13.52
CA GLY A 27 0.20 -11.40 12.23
C GLY A 27 -0.83 -11.13 11.13
N ALA A 28 -1.95 -11.86 11.11
CA ALA A 28 -3.04 -11.57 10.20
C ALA A 28 -3.66 -10.18 10.44
N VAL A 29 -3.90 -9.83 11.71
CA VAL A 29 -4.44 -8.52 12.09
C VAL A 29 -3.47 -7.39 11.74
N SER A 30 -2.16 -7.57 11.94
CA SER A 30 -1.17 -6.54 11.61
C SER A 30 -1.11 -6.24 10.11
N VAL A 31 -1.20 -7.26 9.25
CA VAL A 31 -1.25 -7.08 7.80
C VAL A 31 -2.50 -6.31 7.37
N ILE A 32 -3.66 -6.62 7.96
CA ILE A 32 -4.91 -5.90 7.67
C ILE A 32 -4.81 -4.44 8.12
N MET A 33 -4.29 -4.18 9.32
CA MET A 33 -4.10 -2.83 9.84
C MET A 33 -3.17 -2.00 8.97
N VAL A 34 -2.03 -2.57 8.55
CA VAL A 34 -1.09 -1.94 7.61
C VAL A 34 -1.75 -1.68 6.27
N GLY A 35 -2.52 -2.64 5.75
CA GLY A 35 -3.29 -2.50 4.53
C GLY A 35 -4.23 -1.30 4.58
N ASN A 36 -5.05 -1.22 5.63
CA ASN A 36 -6.00 -0.13 5.85
C ASN A 36 -5.31 1.22 6.03
N LEU A 37 -4.24 1.28 6.83
CA LEU A 37 -3.45 2.50 7.03
C LEU A 37 -2.91 3.00 5.68
N SER A 38 -2.37 2.11 4.86
CA SER A 38 -1.85 2.48 3.54
C SER A 38 -2.92 2.89 2.53
N ALA A 39 -4.16 2.43 2.68
CA ALA A 39 -5.30 2.90 1.91
C ALA A 39 -5.74 4.31 2.35
N LEU A 40 -5.77 4.56 3.66
CA LEU A 40 -6.07 5.89 4.22
C LEU A 40 -5.02 6.93 3.81
N THR A 41 -3.73 6.63 3.98
CA THR A 41 -2.64 7.53 3.55
C THR A 41 -2.76 7.87 2.07
N LEU A 42 -3.22 6.95 1.24
CA LEU A 42 -3.44 7.20 -0.18
C LEU A 42 -4.62 8.13 -0.43
N LEU A 43 -5.76 7.92 0.23
CA LEU A 43 -6.92 8.80 0.11
C LEU A 43 -6.57 10.22 0.53
N PHE A 44 -5.86 10.38 1.64
CA PHE A 44 -5.38 11.68 2.07
C PHE A 44 -4.41 12.27 1.05
N SER A 45 -3.38 11.53 0.63
CA SER A 45 -2.43 12.00 -0.39
C SER A 45 -3.10 12.43 -1.69
N MET A 46 -4.16 11.74 -2.10
CA MET A 46 -4.99 12.13 -3.23
C MET A 46 -5.73 13.44 -2.96
N ALA A 47 -6.42 13.58 -1.83
CA ALA A 47 -7.11 14.80 -1.47
C ALA A 47 -6.16 16.01 -1.38
N PHE A 48 -4.96 15.85 -0.81
CA PHE A 48 -3.92 16.89 -0.82
C PHE A 48 -3.47 17.26 -2.25
N GLY A 49 -3.28 16.24 -3.10
CA GLY A 49 -2.89 16.43 -4.49
C GLY A 49 -3.96 17.17 -5.30
N PHE A 50 -5.24 16.90 -5.06
CA PHE A 50 -6.35 17.63 -5.69
C PHE A 50 -6.46 19.08 -5.23
N GLN A 51 -6.07 19.37 -3.98
CA GLN A 51 -6.08 20.71 -3.43
C GLN A 51 -4.93 21.59 -3.97
N ASN A 52 -3.75 21.00 -4.18
CA ASN A 52 -2.52 21.73 -4.53
C ASN A 52 -2.14 21.64 -6.02
N PHE A 53 -2.55 20.59 -6.72
CA PHE A 53 -2.24 20.38 -8.14
C PHE A 53 -3.50 20.35 -8.98
N GLN A 54 -3.32 20.47 -10.29
CA GLN A 54 -4.41 20.23 -11.22
C GLN A 54 -4.86 18.76 -11.15
N TRP A 55 -6.15 18.57 -10.89
CA TRP A 55 -6.84 17.29 -10.63
C TRP A 55 -6.46 16.10 -11.53
N TRP A 56 -6.07 16.34 -12.78
CA TRP A 56 -5.67 15.30 -13.73
C TRP A 56 -4.30 14.66 -13.41
N ILE A 57 -3.41 15.36 -12.72
CA ILE A 57 -2.08 14.86 -12.34
C ILE A 57 -2.17 13.75 -11.27
N PRO A 58 -2.77 13.96 -10.08
CA PRO A 58 -2.94 12.89 -9.11
C PRO A 58 -3.78 11.73 -9.65
N LEU A 59 -4.75 12.00 -10.52
CA LEU A 59 -5.57 10.97 -11.17
C LEU A 59 -4.73 10.07 -12.10
N SER A 60 -3.93 10.66 -12.99
CA SER A 60 -3.06 9.90 -13.90
C SER A 60 -2.01 9.08 -13.16
N CYS A 61 -1.42 9.63 -12.09
CA CYS A 61 -0.51 8.89 -11.22
C CYS A 61 -1.18 7.65 -10.58
N MET A 62 -2.46 7.76 -10.20
CA MET A 62 -3.22 6.69 -9.56
C MET A 62 -3.58 5.55 -10.51
N PHE A 63 -4.00 5.88 -11.75
CA PHE A 63 -4.52 4.89 -12.70
C PHE A 63 -3.50 4.40 -13.73
N ILE A 64 -2.45 5.17 -14.01
CA ILE A 64 -1.50 4.84 -15.07
C ILE A 64 -0.15 4.50 -14.47
N SER A 65 0.48 5.43 -13.76
CA SER A 65 1.83 5.23 -13.22
C SER A 65 1.84 4.15 -12.14
N PHE A 66 0.86 4.18 -11.24
CA PHE A 66 0.83 3.25 -10.11
C PHE A 66 0.66 1.77 -10.52
N PRO A 67 -0.35 1.36 -11.33
CA PRO A 67 -0.55 -0.05 -11.64
C PRO A 67 0.62 -0.64 -12.44
N VAL A 68 1.17 0.16 -13.36
CA VAL A 68 2.36 -0.23 -14.14
C VAL A 68 3.54 -0.46 -13.20
N MET A 69 3.84 0.49 -12.31
CA MET A 69 4.95 0.34 -11.36
C MET A 69 4.71 -0.82 -10.38
N HIS A 70 3.48 -0.99 -9.89
CA HIS A 70 3.13 -2.04 -8.94
C HIS A 70 3.30 -3.45 -9.54
N VAL A 71 2.72 -3.70 -10.72
CA VAL A 71 2.76 -5.02 -11.36
C VAL A 71 4.15 -5.31 -11.93
N VAL A 72 4.76 -4.34 -12.62
CA VAL A 72 6.03 -4.56 -13.33
C VAL A 72 7.21 -4.63 -12.37
N LEU A 73 7.29 -3.74 -11.39
CA LEU A 73 8.42 -3.70 -10.47
C LEU A 73 8.13 -4.50 -9.21
N PHE A 74 7.11 -4.13 -8.44
CA PHE A 74 6.97 -4.65 -7.09
C PHE A 74 6.50 -6.09 -7.03
N GLN A 75 5.49 -6.45 -7.82
CA GLN A 75 4.96 -7.80 -7.84
C GLN A 75 5.95 -8.80 -8.44
N ARG A 76 6.68 -8.40 -9.48
CA ARG A 76 7.64 -9.26 -10.19
C ARG A 76 8.99 -9.41 -9.47
N LEU A 77 9.47 -8.38 -8.77
CA LEU A 77 10.78 -8.43 -8.08
C LEU A 77 10.71 -9.02 -6.66
N PHE A 78 9.65 -8.74 -5.89
CA PHE A 78 9.65 -9.01 -4.44
C PHE A 78 8.61 -10.01 -3.96
N GLY A 79 7.50 -10.19 -4.68
CA GLY A 79 6.34 -10.93 -4.17
C GLY A 79 5.60 -10.18 -3.05
N ASP A 80 4.33 -10.53 -2.82
CA ASP A 80 3.41 -9.73 -2.00
C ASP A 80 3.87 -9.56 -0.54
N ALA A 81 4.49 -10.59 0.06
CA ALA A 81 4.94 -10.56 1.45
C ALA A 81 6.11 -9.59 1.69
N LYS A 82 7.14 -9.60 0.82
CA LYS A 82 8.27 -8.68 0.95
C LYS A 82 7.89 -7.27 0.52
N ASN A 83 7.02 -7.13 -0.47
CA ASN A 83 6.51 -5.84 -0.91
C ASN A 83 5.75 -5.13 0.22
N LEU A 84 4.91 -5.85 0.97
CA LEU A 84 4.26 -5.32 2.17
C LEU A 84 5.28 -4.78 3.17
N PHE A 85 6.30 -5.58 3.52
CA PHE A 85 7.29 -5.20 4.53
C PHE A 85 8.11 -3.96 4.12
N ILE A 86 8.48 -3.83 2.83
CA ILE A 86 9.23 -2.69 2.31
C ILE A 86 8.34 -1.44 2.17
N MET A 87 7.10 -1.61 1.74
CA MET A 87 6.19 -0.49 1.53
C MET A 87 5.63 0.08 2.82
N THR A 88 5.53 -0.71 3.88
CA THR A 88 5.02 -0.27 5.19
C THR A 88 5.78 0.94 5.78
N PRO A 89 7.12 0.92 5.92
CA PRO A 89 7.85 2.08 6.42
C PRO A 89 7.75 3.29 5.48
N LEU A 90 7.69 3.07 4.16
CA LEU A 90 7.46 4.15 3.19
C LEU A 90 6.09 4.81 3.37
N VAL A 91 5.05 4.02 3.65
CA VAL A 91 3.70 4.52 3.95
C VAL A 91 3.70 5.34 5.23
N ILE A 92 4.39 4.88 6.28
CA ILE A 92 4.51 5.62 7.54
C ILE A 92 5.23 6.95 7.31
N ALA A 93 6.39 6.94 6.64
CA ALA A 93 7.11 8.15 6.28
C ALA A 93 6.24 9.12 5.47
N SER A 94 5.53 8.59 4.46
CA SER A 94 4.61 9.40 3.65
C SER A 94 3.48 9.99 4.48
N THR A 95 2.94 9.26 5.46
CA THR A 95 1.89 9.77 6.35
C THR A 95 2.39 10.93 7.21
N VAL A 96 3.62 10.82 7.76
CA VAL A 96 4.23 11.89 8.55
C VAL A 96 4.53 13.12 7.70
N THR A 97 5.09 12.94 6.51
CA THR A 97 5.33 14.03 5.56
C THR A 97 4.01 14.71 5.18
N LEU A 98 2.96 13.91 4.91
CA LEU A 98 1.65 14.44 4.60
C LEU A 98 1.12 15.30 5.75
N TYR A 99 1.19 14.83 7.00
CA TYR A 99 0.76 15.61 8.16
C TYR A 99 1.52 16.94 8.32
N TYR A 100 2.80 16.98 7.97
CA TYR A 100 3.63 18.18 8.11
C TYR A 100 3.40 19.22 7.00
N TYR A 101 3.11 18.78 5.78
CA TYR A 101 2.95 19.63 4.60
C TYR A 101 1.48 19.87 4.18
N TRP A 102 0.53 19.20 4.83
CA TRP A 102 -0.91 19.46 4.68
C TRP A 102 -1.27 20.84 5.21
#